data_AF-A0A3D5Q2N9-F1
#
_entry.id   AF-A0A3D5Q2N9-F1
#
_cell.length_a   1.000
_cell.length_b   1.000
_cell.length_c   1.000
_cell.angle_alpha   90.00
_cell.angle_beta   90.00
_cell.angle_gamma   90.00
#
_symmetry.space_group_name_H-M   'P 1'
#
loop_
_entity.id
_entity.type
_entity.pdbx_description
1 polymer ?
#
loop_
_entity_poly.entity_id
_entity_poly.type
_entity_poly.pdbx_seq_one_letter_code
_entity_poly.pdbx_strand_id
1 'polypeptide(L)' 'GPLAGLCARAVLVLDENNKVLHSQMVSEIKDEPDYEAALNAL' A
#
# COMPACT_ATOMS: atom_id res chain seq x y z
N GLY A 1 17.25 12.74 -3.18
CA GLY A 1 17.75 11.94 -2.05
C GLY A 1 18.13 10.55 -2.54
N PRO A 2 18.74 9.70 -1.70
CA PRO A 2 19.20 8.37 -2.11
C PRO A 2 18.08 7.44 -2.63
N LEU A 3 16.82 7.73 -2.28
CA LEU A 3 15.65 6.97 -2.72
C LEU A 3 14.80 7.71 -3.78
N ALA A 4 15.29 8.83 -4.31
CA ALA A 4 14.55 9.58 -5.31
C ALA A 4 14.42 8.78 -6.63
N GLY A 5 13.21 8.72 -7.17
CA GLY A 5 12.91 7.96 -8.39
C GLY A 5 12.49 6.51 -8.16
N LEU A 6 12.49 6.03 -6.91
CA LEU A 6 11.93 4.73 -6.53
C LEU A 6 10.51 4.87 -6.02
N CYS A 7 9.71 3.81 -6.14
CA CYS A 7 8.38 3.75 -5.54
C CYS A 7 8.49 3.73 -4.00
N ALA A 8 7.63 4.48 -3.33
CA ALA A 8 7.44 4.36 -1.89
C ALA A 8 6.81 3.00 -1.54
N ARG A 9 6.94 2.59 -0.28
CA ARG A 9 6.28 1.38 0.22
C ARG A 9 4.79 1.67 0.44
N ALA A 10 3.92 0.96 -0.29
CA ALA A 10 2.48 1.13 -0.21
C ALA A 10 1.77 -0.20 -0.53
N VAL A 11 0.55 -0.34 -0.03
CA VAL A 11 -0.35 -1.46 -0.33
C VAL A 11 -1.63 -0.89 -0.93
N LEU A 12 -2.04 -1.42 -2.09
CA LEU A 12 -3.32 -1.12 -2.72
C LEU A 12 -4.08 -2.42 -2.95
N VAL A 13 -5.36 -2.44 -2.62
CA VAL A 13 -6.29 -3.54 -2.91
C VAL A 13 -7.35 -3.01 -3.88
N LEU A 14 -7.57 -3.74 -4.97
CA LEU A 14 -8.47 -3.38 -6.06
C LEU A 14 -9.52 -4.48 -6.26
N ASP A 15 -10.74 -4.09 -6.64
CA ASP A 15 -11.78 -5.03 -7.11
C ASP A 15 -11.62 -5.37 -8.61
N GLU A 16 -12.50 -6.22 -9.14
CA GLU A 16 -12.47 -6.65 -10.55
C GLU A 16 -12.69 -5.52 -11.56
N ASN A 17 -13.23 -4.38 -11.12
CA ASN A 17 -13.48 -3.20 -11.93
C ASN A 17 -12.36 -2.15 -11.78
N ASN A 18 -11.23 -2.51 -11.17
CA ASN A 18 -10.11 -1.63 -10.83
C ASN A 18 -10.46 -0.50 -9.85
N LYS A 19 -11.50 -0.68 -9.04
CA LYS A 19 -11.81 0.28 -7.97
C LYS A 19 -10.94 0.00 -6.75
N VAL A 20 -10.40 1.06 -6.16
CA VAL A 20 -9.61 0.98 -4.92
C VAL A 20 -10.51 0.68 -3.74
N LEU A 21 -10.31 -0.49 -3.13
CA LEU A 21 -10.96 -0.92 -1.89
C LEU A 21 -10.14 -0.51 -0.67
N HIS A 22 -8.82 -0.56 -0.77
CA HIS A 22 -7.88 -0.14 0.26
C HIS A 22 -6.65 0.52 -0.34
N SER A 23 -6.19 1.58 0.31
CA SER A 23 -4.93 2.25 -0.02
C SER A 23 -4.19 2.64 1.25
N GLN A 24 -2.99 2.13 1.42
CA GLN A 24 -2.11 2.49 2.51
C GLN A 24 -0.74 2.89 1.96
N MET A 25 -0.33 4.11 2.27
CA MET A 25 1.04 4.56 2.11
C MET A 25 1.75 4.41 3.46
N VAL A 26 2.86 3.67 3.50
CA VAL A 26 3.59 3.44 4.74
C VAL A 26 4.43 4.67 5.06
N SER A 27 4.34 5.18 6.30
CA SER A 27 5.00 6.41 6.73
C SER A 27 6.54 6.32 6.71
N GLU A 28 7.09 5.14 7.00
CA GLU A 28 8.52 4.85 6.96
C GLU A 28 8.76 3.57 6.14
N ILE A 29 9.76 3.56 5.27
CA ILE A 29 9.98 2.47 4.30
C ILE A 29 10.35 1.15 4.99
N LYS A 30 10.96 1.25 6.17
CA LYS A 30 11.36 0.09 6.99
C LYS A 30 10.19 -0.57 7.71
N ASP A 31 9.09 0.15 7.90
CA ASP A 31 7.93 -0.37 8.61
C ASP A 31 7.14 -1.32 7.72
N GLU A 32 6.44 -2.24 8.36
CA GLU A 32 5.52 -3.13 7.67
C GLU A 32 4.17 -2.43 7.49
N PRO A 33 3.51 -2.60 6.32
CA PRO A 33 2.13 -2.17 6.14
C PRO A 33 1.19 -3.00 7.03
N ASP A 34 -0.04 -2.50 7.18
CA ASP A 34 -1.08 -3.20 7.91
C ASP A 34 -1.71 -4.26 7.01
N TYR A 35 -1.13 -5.46 7.04
CA TYR A 35 -1.60 -6.58 6.23
C TYR A 35 -3.02 -7.02 6.60
N GLU A 36 -3.42 -6.89 7.87
CA GLU A 36 -4.77 -7.23 8.32
C GLU A 36 -5.79 -6.27 7.73
N ALA A 37 -5.50 -4.96 7.70
CA ALA A 37 -6.36 -3.98 7.05
C ALA A 37 -6.50 -4.22 5.54
N ALA A 38 -5.44 -4.71 4.88
CA ALA A 38 -5.49 -5.07 3.46
C ALA A 38 -6.31 -6.34 3.22
N LEU A 39 -6.16 -7.38 4.07
CA LEU A 39 -6.91 -8.63 3.96
C LEU A 39 -8.41 -8.43 4.22
N ASN A 40 -8.76 -7.57 5.20
CA ASN A 40 -10.15 -7.26 5.51
C ASN A 40 -10.86 -6.42 4.43
N ALA A 41 -10.12 -5.92 3.43
CA ALA A 41 -10.66 -5.12 2.33
C ALA A 41 -10.97 -5.94 1.06
N LEU A 42 -10.67 -7.25 1.06
CA LEU A 42 -11.05 -8.20 0.00
C LEU A 42 -12.55 -8.51 0.05
#